data_AF-A0A2S9YQ93-F1
#
_entry.id   AF-A0A2S9YQ93-F1
#
_cell.length_a   1.000
_cell.length_b   1.000
_cell.length_c   1.000
_cell.angle_alpha   90.00
_cell.angle_beta   90.00
_cell.angle_gamma   90.00
#
_symmetry.space_group_name_H-M   'P 1'
#
loop_
_entity.id
_entity.type
_entity.pdbx_description
1 polymer ?
#
loop_
_entity_poly.entity_id
_entity_poly.type
_entity_poly.pdbx_seq_one_letter_code
_entity_poly.pdbx_strand_id
1 'polypeptide(L)'
;MPMFPLAFTTIAILLPTLLHRWEHVGVSPHLPPKQWARGLWSVVLSLILSFVAALFALSIGRGHLINVIPFAAVLVLLFPWPLTRLVLIPLGWWRAAYNMAQLSGWVWRGDVSGGQLVAGAWAVLRQRHPSPSAIVWLSARRDEIEPLGAPGVLGSALLADAVGDHAAARRLMQIVADFDDDHRPPLTRYLANEWLVADAASRGAWADVELRGRSPHRRSRASKLLGDVAARLIGYPPVPGNFVLVVRWLLAPSRVRTFALVWRALLEPPVQAVPEVRRPSTAPAITLEGPALLAAHSGAIACGRIPTTELQQLGRGWDHMLSDPGVRSQTARRALALRAGDPDLVLERLGRQVEADLSALARAGAVPLAELEVHSKTLRRVARELRHALLDELAIMSEGLEARVRARRQLAPLDELREFLALREHYERVCELGGPELVRIAFSQIHDPLCNLAVWLWDERGETGIATAMFRWLGHEAVMAGDEQAAELQRRNVACGR
;
A
#
# COMPACT_ATOMS: atom_id res chain seq x y z
N MET A 1 -15.78 -57.18 0.07
CA MET A 1 -16.20 -56.28 -1.03
C MET A 1 -15.60 -54.88 -0.83
N PRO A 2 -14.43 -54.57 -1.42
CA PRO A 2 -13.75 -53.27 -1.25
C PRO A 2 -13.99 -52.24 -2.39
N MET A 3 -14.89 -52.48 -3.34
CA MET A 3 -15.13 -51.54 -4.46
C MET A 3 -16.01 -50.33 -4.11
N PHE A 4 -16.86 -50.45 -3.10
CA PHE A 4 -17.80 -49.38 -2.71
C PHE A 4 -17.14 -48.07 -2.22
N PRO A 5 -16.08 -48.11 -1.39
CA PRO A 5 -15.39 -46.89 -0.94
C PRO A 5 -14.77 -46.12 -2.11
N LEU A 6 -14.20 -46.83 -3.10
CA LEU A 6 -13.47 -46.22 -4.19
C LEU A 6 -14.41 -45.51 -5.17
N ALA A 7 -15.51 -46.16 -5.57
CA ALA A 7 -16.55 -45.54 -6.39
C ALA A 7 -17.19 -44.32 -5.72
N PHE A 8 -17.46 -44.41 -4.41
CA PHE A 8 -18.00 -43.28 -3.66
C PHE A 8 -17.02 -42.09 -3.60
N THR A 9 -15.74 -42.35 -3.36
CA THR A 9 -14.71 -41.29 -3.30
C THR A 9 -14.56 -40.61 -4.66
N THR A 10 -14.59 -41.37 -5.75
CA THR A 10 -14.54 -40.83 -7.11
C THR A 10 -15.76 -39.96 -7.42
N ILE A 11 -16.98 -40.40 -7.05
CA ILE A 11 -18.21 -39.60 -7.26
C ILE A 11 -18.20 -38.33 -6.40
N ALA A 12 -17.79 -38.44 -5.14
CA ALA A 12 -17.72 -37.31 -4.22
C ALA A 12 -16.70 -36.24 -4.65
N ILE A 13 -15.66 -36.61 -5.40
CA ILE A 13 -14.67 -35.67 -5.97
C ILE A 13 -15.14 -35.13 -7.32
N LEU A 14 -15.65 -35.98 -8.22
CA LEU A 14 -16.03 -35.59 -9.57
C LEU A 14 -17.30 -34.73 -9.61
N LEU A 15 -18.31 -35.06 -8.80
CA LEU A 15 -19.60 -34.37 -8.84
C LEU A 15 -19.47 -32.87 -8.48
N PRO A 16 -18.73 -32.46 -7.43
CA PRO A 16 -18.46 -31.04 -7.17
C PRO A 16 -17.71 -30.34 -8.30
N THR A 17 -16.68 -30.98 -8.85
CA THR A 17 -15.91 -30.38 -9.95
C THR A 17 -16.74 -30.22 -11.21
N LEU A 18 -17.62 -31.18 -11.50
CA LEU A 18 -18.54 -31.12 -12.63
C LEU A 18 -19.62 -30.07 -12.40
N LEU A 19 -20.23 -30.01 -11.21
CA LEU A 19 -21.23 -29.00 -10.85
C LEU A 19 -20.64 -27.58 -10.89
N HIS A 20 -19.43 -27.39 -10.37
CA HIS A 20 -18.75 -26.10 -10.43
C HIS A 20 -18.42 -25.69 -11.87
N ARG A 21 -17.99 -26.64 -12.70
CA ARG A 21 -17.76 -26.40 -14.13
C ARG A 21 -19.08 -26.10 -14.86
N TRP A 22 -20.18 -26.74 -14.47
CA TRP A 22 -21.53 -26.51 -14.99
C TRP A 22 -22.04 -25.11 -14.63
N GLU A 23 -21.76 -24.64 -13.41
CA GLU A 23 -22.08 -23.28 -12.95
C GLU A 23 -21.34 -22.22 -13.78
N HIS A 24 -20.09 -22.49 -14.17
CA HIS A 24 -19.30 -21.61 -15.04
C HIS A 24 -19.73 -21.63 -16.51
N VAL A 25 -20.26 -22.75 -17.01
CA VAL A 25 -20.73 -22.84 -18.40
C VAL A 25 -22.07 -22.11 -18.60
N GLY A 26 -22.76 -21.75 -17.52
CA GLY A 26 -24.04 -21.04 -17.57
C GLY A 26 -25.17 -21.97 -18.00
N VAL A 27 -26.16 -22.16 -17.12
CA VAL A 27 -27.36 -22.99 -17.39
C VAL A 27 -28.19 -22.41 -18.55
N SER A 28 -27.92 -21.17 -18.98
CA SER A 28 -28.42 -20.61 -20.22
C SER A 28 -27.50 -19.45 -20.68
N PRO A 29 -27.07 -19.39 -21.95
CA PRO A 29 -26.22 -18.31 -22.47
C PRO A 29 -26.89 -16.92 -22.48
N HIS A 30 -28.17 -16.83 -22.11
CA HIS A 30 -28.98 -15.61 -22.22
C HIS A 30 -29.37 -15.00 -20.87
N LEU A 31 -29.05 -15.62 -19.73
CA LEU A 31 -29.36 -15.07 -18.42
C LEU A 31 -28.07 -14.66 -17.70
N PRO A 32 -27.93 -13.38 -17.29
CA PRO A 32 -26.79 -12.98 -16.48
C PRO A 32 -26.77 -13.84 -15.21
N PRO A 33 -25.63 -14.45 -14.84
CA PRO A 33 -25.55 -15.36 -13.71
C PRO A 33 -25.92 -14.60 -12.43
N LYS A 34 -27.15 -14.83 -11.95
CA LYS A 34 -27.70 -14.17 -10.77
C LYS A 34 -26.78 -14.46 -9.58
N GLN A 35 -26.29 -13.41 -8.93
CA GLN A 35 -25.30 -13.51 -7.84
C GLN A 35 -25.78 -14.40 -6.68
N TRP A 36 -27.10 -14.48 -6.41
CA TRP A 36 -27.63 -15.36 -5.36
C TRP A 36 -27.51 -16.86 -5.67
N ALA A 37 -27.40 -17.24 -6.95
CA ALA A 37 -27.15 -18.63 -7.33
C ALA A 37 -25.69 -19.03 -7.03
N ARG A 38 -24.76 -18.05 -7.11
CA ARG A 38 -23.34 -18.21 -6.73
C ARG A 38 -23.25 -18.35 -5.21
N GLY A 39 -23.31 -19.57 -4.73
CA GLY A 39 -23.23 -19.88 -3.30
C GLY A 39 -24.25 -20.90 -2.83
N LEU A 40 -25.43 -20.97 -3.45
CA LEU A 40 -26.44 -21.97 -3.10
C LEU A 40 -25.89 -23.39 -3.26
N TRP A 41 -25.22 -23.67 -4.39
CA TRP A 41 -24.56 -24.95 -4.61
C TRP A 41 -23.41 -25.23 -3.64
N SER A 42 -22.65 -24.20 -3.24
CA SER A 42 -21.61 -24.37 -2.23
C SER A 42 -22.18 -24.74 -0.86
N VAL A 43 -23.34 -24.19 -0.49
CA VAL A 43 -24.07 -24.52 0.74
C VAL A 43 -24.61 -25.95 0.65
N VAL A 44 -25.30 -26.30 -0.44
CA VAL A 44 -25.83 -27.66 -0.67
C VAL A 44 -24.71 -28.69 -0.62
N LEU A 45 -23.61 -28.43 -1.32
CA LEU A 45 -22.45 -29.32 -1.33
C LEU A 45 -21.82 -29.45 0.06
N SER A 46 -21.67 -28.34 0.79
CA SER A 46 -21.14 -28.35 2.16
C SER A 46 -22.02 -29.18 3.09
N LEU A 47 -23.34 -29.11 2.95
CA LEU A 47 -24.29 -29.92 3.72
C LEU A 47 -24.15 -31.41 3.39
N ILE A 48 -24.07 -31.77 2.11
CA ILE A 48 -23.87 -33.16 1.66
C ILE A 48 -22.55 -33.70 2.22
N LEU A 49 -21.45 -32.97 2.02
CA LEU A 49 -20.13 -33.38 2.51
C LEU A 49 -20.09 -33.47 4.03
N SER A 50 -20.77 -32.58 4.76
CA SER A 50 -20.84 -32.62 6.23
C SER A 50 -21.60 -33.85 6.72
N PHE A 51 -22.71 -34.21 6.06
CA PHE A 51 -23.45 -35.43 6.36
C PHE A 51 -22.61 -36.68 6.11
N VAL A 52 -21.93 -36.74 4.96
CA VAL A 52 -21.02 -37.83 4.60
C VAL A 52 -19.86 -37.94 5.61
N ALA A 53 -19.28 -36.82 6.03
CA ALA A 53 -18.24 -36.79 7.07
C ALA A 53 -18.75 -37.37 8.39
N ALA A 54 -19.97 -37.01 8.80
CA ALA A 54 -20.57 -37.53 10.02
C ALA A 54 -20.79 -39.05 9.95
N LEU A 55 -21.23 -39.59 8.80
CA LEU A 55 -21.37 -41.03 8.60
C LEU A 55 -20.04 -41.76 8.73
N PHE A 56 -18.96 -41.23 8.12
CA PHE A 56 -17.64 -41.83 8.26
C PHE A 56 -17.10 -41.72 9.69
N ALA A 57 -17.28 -40.59 10.37
CA ALA A 57 -16.88 -40.42 11.77
C ALA A 57 -17.58 -41.45 12.68
N LEU A 58 -18.88 -41.66 12.50
CA LEU A 58 -19.65 -42.68 13.22
C LEU A 58 -19.14 -44.09 12.91
N SER A 59 -18.75 -44.36 11.67
CA SER A 59 -18.21 -45.67 11.29
C SER A 59 -16.82 -45.93 11.90
N ILE A 60 -15.95 -44.92 11.93
CA ILE A 60 -14.64 -44.98 12.60
C ILE A 60 -14.84 -45.22 14.11
N GLY A 61 -15.80 -44.52 14.73
CA GLY A 61 -16.17 -44.73 16.15
C GLY A 61 -16.67 -46.14 16.47
N ARG A 62 -17.17 -46.88 15.46
CA ARG A 62 -17.54 -48.31 15.57
C ARG A 62 -16.39 -49.27 15.30
N GLY A 63 -15.16 -48.79 15.08
CA GLY A 63 -13.96 -49.61 14.88
C GLY A 63 -13.59 -49.87 13.42
N HIS A 64 -14.31 -49.32 12.44
CA HIS A 64 -13.97 -49.48 11.03
C HIS A 64 -12.87 -48.49 10.60
N LEU A 65 -11.62 -48.75 10.99
CA LEU A 65 -10.48 -47.85 10.73
C LEU A 65 -10.20 -47.59 9.23
N ILE A 66 -10.62 -48.49 8.34
CA ILE A 66 -10.49 -48.27 6.88
C ILE A 66 -11.20 -47.00 6.40
N ASN A 67 -12.22 -46.54 7.14
CA ASN A 67 -12.99 -45.34 6.80
C ASN A 67 -12.28 -44.03 7.17
N VAL A 68 -11.09 -44.07 7.79
CA VAL A 68 -10.26 -42.88 8.06
C VAL A 68 -9.82 -42.21 6.76
N ILE A 69 -9.49 -42.99 5.72
CA ILE A 69 -9.03 -42.46 4.43
C ILE A 69 -10.13 -41.62 3.74
N PRO A 70 -11.34 -42.15 3.48
CA PRO A 70 -12.40 -41.35 2.86
C PRO A 70 -12.86 -40.20 3.78
N PHE A 71 -12.84 -40.38 5.11
CA PHE A 71 -13.10 -39.29 6.05
C PHE A 71 -12.11 -38.13 5.87
N ALA A 72 -10.81 -38.43 5.81
CA ALA A 72 -9.77 -37.43 5.58
C ALA A 72 -9.97 -36.71 4.24
N ALA A 73 -10.30 -37.45 3.17
CA ALA A 73 -10.61 -36.85 1.87
C ALA A 73 -11.81 -35.88 1.94
N VAL A 74 -12.89 -36.26 2.63
CA VAL A 74 -14.05 -35.38 2.84
C VAL A 74 -13.68 -34.14 3.66
N LEU A 75 -12.83 -34.27 4.68
CA LEU A 75 -12.33 -33.12 5.45
C LEU A 75 -11.52 -32.14 4.60
N VAL A 76 -10.69 -32.63 3.67
CA VAL A 76 -9.96 -31.79 2.71
C VAL A 76 -10.93 -30.98 1.85
N LEU A 77 -12.02 -31.61 1.39
CA LEU A 77 -13.05 -30.96 0.57
C LEU A 77 -13.92 -29.98 1.37
N LEU A 78 -14.22 -30.27 2.64
CA LEU A 78 -14.99 -29.39 3.52
C LEU A 78 -14.19 -28.16 3.97
N PHE A 79 -12.88 -28.34 4.19
CA PHE A 79 -12.03 -27.32 4.80
C PHE A 79 -10.75 -27.05 3.99
N PRO A 80 -10.85 -26.75 2.67
CA PRO A 80 -9.68 -26.57 1.82
C PRO A 80 -8.85 -25.37 2.26
N TRP A 81 -9.50 -24.27 2.67
CA TRP A 81 -8.82 -23.07 3.13
C TRP A 81 -8.11 -23.24 4.48
N PRO A 82 -8.74 -23.78 5.55
CA PRO A 82 -8.03 -24.11 6.78
C PRO A 82 -6.80 -25.00 6.56
N LEU A 83 -6.90 -26.03 5.71
CA LEU A 83 -5.77 -26.88 5.38
C LEU A 83 -4.66 -26.08 4.67
N THR A 84 -5.03 -25.27 3.69
CA THR A 84 -4.10 -24.40 2.96
C THR A 84 -3.38 -23.44 3.92
N ARG A 85 -4.13 -22.79 4.80
CA ARG A 85 -3.63 -21.75 5.72
C ARG A 85 -2.81 -22.29 6.88
N LEU A 86 -3.21 -23.44 7.45
CA LEU A 86 -2.59 -23.97 8.67
C LEU A 86 -1.51 -25.01 8.38
N VAL A 87 -1.51 -25.63 7.20
CA VAL A 87 -0.56 -26.68 6.84
C VAL A 87 0.29 -26.27 5.64
N LEU A 88 -0.32 -26.05 4.48
CA LEU A 88 0.43 -25.90 3.21
C LEU A 88 1.27 -24.61 3.17
N ILE A 89 0.68 -23.48 3.60
CA ILE A 89 1.37 -22.18 3.63
C ILE A 89 2.53 -22.20 4.64
N PRO A 90 2.36 -22.60 5.92
CA PRO A 90 3.47 -22.66 6.88
C PRO A 90 4.61 -23.59 6.46
N LEU A 91 4.31 -24.69 5.76
CA LEU A 91 5.32 -25.61 5.20
C LEU A 91 6.01 -25.07 3.94
N GLY A 92 5.54 -23.95 3.38
CA GLY A 92 6.10 -23.36 2.17
C GLY A 92 5.80 -24.14 0.88
N TRP A 93 4.79 -25.01 0.88
CA TRP A 93 4.40 -25.86 -0.26
C TRP A 93 3.54 -25.09 -1.26
N TRP A 94 4.16 -24.15 -1.97
CA TRP A 94 3.47 -23.18 -2.82
C TRP A 94 2.60 -23.78 -3.94
N ARG A 95 3.03 -24.86 -4.62
CA ARG A 95 2.20 -25.53 -5.64
C ARG A 95 0.95 -26.14 -5.04
N ALA A 96 1.10 -26.82 -3.91
CA ALA A 96 -0.01 -27.44 -3.20
C ALA A 96 -0.97 -26.37 -2.68
N ALA A 97 -0.45 -25.28 -2.10
CA ALA A 97 -1.25 -24.16 -1.62
C ALA A 97 -2.03 -23.48 -2.76
N TYR A 98 -1.37 -23.23 -3.91
CA TYR A 98 -2.00 -22.66 -5.10
C TYR A 98 -3.13 -23.57 -5.62
N ASN A 99 -2.88 -24.87 -5.79
CA ASN A 99 -3.90 -25.79 -6.29
C ASN A 99 -5.04 -26.01 -5.28
N MET A 100 -4.75 -26.12 -3.99
CA MET A 100 -5.77 -26.32 -2.95
C MET A 100 -6.68 -25.09 -2.78
N ALA A 101 -6.14 -23.88 -3.00
CA ALA A 101 -6.92 -22.65 -2.97
C ALA A 101 -8.01 -22.61 -4.06
N GLN A 102 -7.90 -23.42 -5.13
CA GLN A 102 -8.95 -23.55 -6.14
C GLN A 102 -10.29 -24.00 -5.54
N LEU A 103 -10.23 -24.86 -4.53
CA LEU A 103 -11.42 -25.39 -3.84
C LEU A 103 -12.01 -24.38 -2.85
N SER A 104 -11.36 -23.24 -2.64
CA SER A 104 -11.73 -22.23 -1.63
C SER A 104 -12.51 -21.06 -2.23
N GLY A 105 -13.30 -21.27 -3.30
CA GLY A 105 -13.98 -20.19 -4.02
C GLY A 105 -14.89 -19.32 -3.15
N TRP A 106 -15.50 -19.89 -2.11
CA TRP A 106 -16.30 -19.13 -1.12
C TRP A 106 -15.47 -18.07 -0.37
N VAL A 107 -14.25 -18.42 0.04
CA VAL A 107 -13.35 -17.51 0.78
C VAL A 107 -12.96 -16.31 -0.08
N TRP A 108 -12.87 -16.51 -1.39
CA TRP A 108 -12.45 -15.52 -2.37
C TRP A 108 -13.59 -14.88 -3.15
N ARG A 109 -14.86 -15.09 -2.74
CA ARG A 109 -16.07 -14.53 -3.39
C ARG A 109 -16.10 -14.72 -4.91
N GLY A 110 -15.58 -15.84 -5.40
CA GLY A 110 -15.54 -16.16 -6.83
C GLY A 110 -14.27 -15.74 -7.57
N ASP A 111 -13.38 -14.90 -7.00
CA ASP A 111 -12.05 -14.66 -7.56
C ASP A 111 -11.07 -15.77 -7.13
N VAL A 112 -11.32 -16.96 -7.67
CA VAL A 112 -10.54 -18.17 -7.36
C VAL A 112 -9.09 -17.99 -7.81
N SER A 113 -8.85 -17.53 -9.03
CA SER A 113 -7.52 -17.36 -9.61
C SER A 113 -6.65 -16.41 -8.79
N GLY A 114 -7.18 -15.26 -8.37
CA GLY A 114 -6.48 -14.35 -7.47
C GLY A 114 -6.22 -14.98 -6.09
N GLY A 115 -7.17 -15.74 -5.55
CA GLY A 115 -6.99 -16.50 -4.31
C GLY A 115 -5.89 -17.57 -4.39
N GLN A 116 -5.76 -18.27 -5.53
CA GLN A 116 -4.67 -19.21 -5.78
C GLN A 116 -3.32 -18.50 -5.79
N LEU A 117 -3.23 -17.35 -6.46
CA LEU A 117 -2.02 -16.53 -6.48
C LEU A 117 -1.61 -16.09 -5.07
N VAL A 118 -2.56 -15.62 -4.25
CA VAL A 118 -2.32 -15.23 -2.85
C VAL A 118 -1.78 -16.42 -2.04
N ALA A 119 -2.41 -17.59 -2.14
CA ALA A 119 -1.99 -18.77 -1.38
C ALA A 119 -0.59 -19.25 -1.79
N GLY A 120 -0.31 -19.28 -3.09
CA GLY A 120 1.01 -19.62 -3.64
C GLY A 120 2.09 -18.64 -3.18
N ALA A 121 1.88 -17.34 -3.37
CA ALA A 121 2.83 -16.29 -3.00
C ALA A 121 3.05 -16.25 -1.47
N TRP A 122 1.99 -16.42 -0.68
CA TRP A 122 2.13 -16.47 0.78
C TRP A 122 2.94 -17.68 1.25
N ALA A 123 2.77 -18.85 0.63
CA ALA A 123 3.60 -20.01 0.91
C ALA A 123 5.07 -19.78 0.53
N VAL A 124 5.34 -19.10 -0.58
CA VAL A 124 6.73 -18.71 -0.95
C VAL A 124 7.37 -17.85 0.13
N LEU A 125 6.66 -16.87 0.68
CA LEU A 125 7.15 -16.02 1.78
C LEU A 125 7.39 -16.78 3.10
N ARG A 126 6.90 -18.01 3.25
CA ARG A 126 7.22 -18.86 4.42
C ARG A 126 8.50 -19.66 4.26
N GLN A 127 9.04 -19.75 3.05
CA GLN A 127 10.33 -20.38 2.80
C GLN A 127 11.45 -19.51 3.39
N ARG A 128 12.50 -20.14 3.93
CA ARG A 128 13.68 -19.41 4.40
C ARG A 128 14.39 -18.67 3.26
N HIS A 129 14.39 -19.27 2.08
CA HIS A 129 14.88 -18.70 0.83
C HIS A 129 13.77 -18.87 -0.22
N PRO A 130 13.10 -17.78 -0.63
CA PRO A 130 12.08 -17.84 -1.68
C PRO A 130 12.64 -18.49 -2.95
N SER A 131 12.00 -19.56 -3.43
CA SER A 131 12.45 -20.24 -4.64
C SER A 131 12.27 -19.34 -5.88
N PRO A 132 13.33 -19.01 -6.63
CA PRO A 132 13.22 -18.20 -7.84
C PRO A 132 12.28 -18.83 -8.88
N SER A 133 12.31 -20.17 -8.99
CA SER A 133 11.43 -20.91 -9.89
C SER A 133 9.94 -20.77 -9.52
N ALA A 134 9.63 -20.67 -8.22
CA ALA A 134 8.27 -20.44 -7.75
C ALA A 134 7.80 -19.02 -8.09
N ILE A 135 8.66 -18.02 -7.92
CA ILE A 135 8.35 -16.62 -8.24
C ILE A 135 8.09 -16.48 -9.75
N VAL A 136 8.94 -17.05 -10.60
CA VAL A 136 8.76 -17.01 -12.06
C VAL A 136 7.45 -17.70 -12.46
N TRP A 137 7.18 -18.89 -11.93
CA TRP A 137 5.94 -19.62 -12.23
C TRP A 137 4.70 -18.86 -11.78
N LEU A 138 4.69 -18.31 -10.56
CA LEU A 138 3.56 -17.56 -10.03
C LEU A 138 3.37 -16.22 -10.76
N SER A 139 4.45 -15.58 -11.21
CA SER A 139 4.37 -14.38 -12.04
C SER A 139 3.75 -14.68 -13.40
N ALA A 140 4.14 -15.78 -14.05
CA ALA A 140 3.49 -16.21 -15.28
C ALA A 140 1.99 -16.50 -15.08
N ARG A 141 1.62 -17.18 -13.96
CA ARG A 141 0.22 -17.42 -13.62
C ARG A 141 -0.57 -16.16 -13.30
N ARG A 142 0.07 -15.13 -12.74
CA ARG A 142 -0.54 -13.82 -12.51
C ARG A 142 -0.87 -13.15 -13.83
N ASP A 143 0.02 -13.22 -14.81
CA ASP A 143 -0.15 -12.56 -16.11
C ASP A 143 -1.26 -13.20 -16.95
N GLU A 144 -1.70 -14.42 -16.59
CA GLU A 144 -2.86 -15.11 -17.16
C GLU A 144 -4.20 -14.70 -16.50
N ILE A 145 -4.19 -13.90 -15.42
CA ILE A 145 -5.42 -13.51 -14.68
C ILE A 145 -6.05 -12.28 -15.34
N GLU A 146 -7.19 -12.48 -16.00
CA GLU A 146 -8.06 -11.42 -16.52
C GLU A 146 -9.52 -11.69 -16.14
N PRO A 147 -10.24 -10.73 -15.51
CA PRO A 147 -9.78 -9.43 -15.03
C PRO A 147 -8.99 -9.52 -13.72
N LEU A 148 -8.19 -8.49 -13.41
CA LEU A 148 -7.36 -8.47 -12.21
C LEU A 148 -8.13 -7.96 -10.97
N GLY A 149 -8.64 -8.89 -10.17
CA GLY A 149 -9.32 -8.60 -8.90
C GLY A 149 -8.40 -8.22 -7.73
N ALA A 150 -8.99 -7.78 -6.61
CA ALA A 150 -8.22 -7.39 -5.41
C ALA A 150 -7.35 -8.54 -4.84
N PRO A 151 -7.81 -9.81 -4.79
CA PRO A 151 -6.94 -10.96 -4.51
C PRO A 151 -5.76 -11.08 -5.47
N GLY A 152 -5.94 -10.90 -6.78
CA GLY A 152 -4.86 -10.89 -7.76
C GLY A 152 -3.82 -9.79 -7.48
N VAL A 153 -4.26 -8.58 -7.15
CA VAL A 153 -3.38 -7.47 -6.73
C VAL A 153 -2.63 -7.81 -5.44
N LEU A 154 -3.31 -8.37 -4.43
CA LEU A 154 -2.68 -8.83 -3.19
C LEU A 154 -1.62 -9.90 -3.46
N GLY A 155 -1.92 -10.89 -4.31
CA GLY A 155 -0.96 -11.92 -4.70
C GLY A 155 0.27 -11.34 -5.40
N SER A 156 0.05 -10.36 -6.28
CA SER A 156 1.11 -9.60 -6.96
C SER A 156 1.99 -8.82 -5.97
N ALA A 157 1.37 -8.21 -4.95
CA ALA A 157 2.08 -7.50 -3.89
C ALA A 157 2.96 -8.46 -3.05
N LEU A 158 2.44 -9.64 -2.70
CA LEU A 158 3.22 -10.66 -1.98
C LEU A 158 4.37 -11.21 -2.82
N LEU A 159 4.22 -11.30 -4.15
CA LEU A 159 5.33 -11.66 -5.05
C LEU A 159 6.41 -10.57 -5.10
N ALA A 160 6.02 -9.29 -5.17
CA ALA A 160 6.96 -8.18 -5.09
C ALA A 160 7.76 -8.21 -3.77
N ASP A 161 7.07 -8.49 -2.65
CA ASP A 161 7.69 -8.66 -1.33
C ASP A 161 8.68 -9.84 -1.31
N ALA A 162 8.33 -10.96 -1.95
CA ALA A 162 9.19 -12.15 -2.04
C ALA A 162 10.46 -11.91 -2.87
N VAL A 163 10.44 -10.95 -3.80
CA VAL A 163 11.61 -10.51 -4.59
C VAL A 163 12.45 -9.47 -3.81
N GLY A 164 11.91 -8.91 -2.73
CA GLY A 164 12.56 -7.85 -1.94
C GLY A 164 12.16 -6.43 -2.34
N ASP A 165 11.21 -6.26 -3.27
CA ASP A 165 10.66 -4.94 -3.62
C ASP A 165 9.51 -4.58 -2.65
N HIS A 166 9.89 -4.26 -1.41
CA HIS A 166 8.95 -3.87 -0.36
C HIS A 166 8.20 -2.57 -0.69
N ALA A 167 8.78 -1.69 -1.52
CA ALA A 167 8.13 -0.45 -1.92
C ALA A 167 6.97 -0.72 -2.89
N ALA A 168 7.18 -1.55 -3.93
CA ALA A 168 6.10 -1.97 -4.81
C ALA A 168 5.03 -2.78 -4.07
N ALA A 169 5.44 -3.70 -3.18
CA ALA A 169 4.50 -4.44 -2.33
C ALA A 169 3.62 -3.48 -1.53
N ARG A 170 4.19 -2.47 -0.86
CA ARG A 170 3.44 -1.48 -0.09
C ARG A 170 2.42 -0.72 -0.92
N ARG A 171 2.81 -0.23 -2.10
CA ARG A 171 1.91 0.51 -3.01
C ARG A 171 0.73 -0.36 -3.44
N LEU A 172 0.98 -1.60 -3.84
CA LEU A 172 -0.07 -2.54 -4.23
C LEU A 172 -0.97 -2.94 -3.05
N MET A 173 -0.42 -3.10 -1.85
CA MET A 173 -1.22 -3.40 -0.65
C MET A 173 -2.14 -2.24 -0.25
N GLN A 174 -1.70 -1.00 -0.45
CA GLN A 174 -2.50 0.19 -0.13
C GLN A 174 -3.76 0.25 -1.00
N ILE A 175 -3.63 0.00 -2.31
CA ILE A 175 -4.75 0.11 -3.25
C ILE A 175 -5.79 -1.00 -3.11
N VAL A 176 -5.43 -2.18 -2.57
CA VAL A 176 -6.40 -3.25 -2.23
C VAL A 176 -7.55 -2.71 -1.38
N ALA A 177 -7.30 -1.68 -0.58
CA ALA A 177 -8.30 -1.08 0.29
C ALA A 177 -9.27 -0.11 -0.40
N ASP A 178 -9.08 0.15 -1.70
CA ASP A 178 -9.92 1.04 -2.48
C ASP A 178 -10.88 0.24 -3.39
N PHE A 179 -10.61 -1.05 -3.65
CA PHE A 179 -11.52 -1.96 -4.36
C PHE A 179 -12.89 -2.08 -3.68
N ASP A 180 -13.94 -2.31 -4.48
CA ASP A 180 -15.30 -2.56 -3.97
C ASP A 180 -15.39 -3.82 -3.12
N ASP A 181 -16.28 -3.83 -2.14
CA ASP A 181 -16.51 -4.98 -1.25
C ASP A 181 -16.89 -6.23 -2.06
N ASP A 182 -17.60 -6.09 -3.18
CA ASP A 182 -17.93 -7.23 -4.05
C ASP A 182 -16.68 -7.85 -4.70
N HIS A 183 -15.72 -7.01 -5.07
CA HIS A 183 -14.43 -7.42 -5.67
C HIS A 183 -13.31 -7.61 -4.63
N ARG A 184 -13.62 -7.41 -3.35
CA ARG A 184 -12.66 -7.44 -2.24
C ARG A 184 -13.14 -8.38 -1.14
N PRO A 185 -12.76 -9.66 -1.23
CA PRO A 185 -13.00 -10.61 -0.14
C PRO A 185 -12.46 -10.05 1.19
N PRO A 186 -13.18 -10.23 2.32
CA PRO A 186 -12.75 -9.69 3.61
C PRO A 186 -11.34 -10.13 4.00
N LEU A 187 -10.99 -11.37 3.65
CA LEU A 187 -9.66 -11.93 3.87
C LEU A 187 -8.57 -11.13 3.16
N THR A 188 -8.77 -10.74 1.90
CA THR A 188 -7.81 -9.93 1.13
C THR A 188 -7.52 -8.62 1.84
N ARG A 189 -8.57 -7.94 2.32
CA ARG A 189 -8.46 -6.70 3.08
C ARG A 189 -7.70 -6.89 4.39
N TYR A 190 -7.96 -7.99 5.11
CA TYR A 190 -7.27 -8.28 6.37
C TYR A 190 -5.79 -8.57 6.15
N LEU A 191 -5.44 -9.39 5.15
CA LEU A 191 -4.05 -9.72 4.85
C LEU A 191 -3.26 -8.49 4.37
N ALA A 192 -3.84 -7.67 3.50
CA ALA A 192 -3.21 -6.44 3.06
C ALA A 192 -2.97 -5.48 4.23
N ASN A 193 -3.96 -5.29 5.12
CA ASN A 193 -3.79 -4.43 6.29
C ASN A 193 -2.79 -5.01 7.30
N GLU A 194 -2.80 -6.32 7.55
CA GLU A 194 -1.80 -6.97 8.41
C GLU A 194 -0.38 -6.74 7.89
N TRP A 195 -0.16 -6.90 6.58
CA TRP A 195 1.13 -6.64 5.96
C TRP A 195 1.54 -5.17 6.11
N LEU A 196 0.64 -4.22 5.81
CA LEU A 196 0.92 -2.78 5.91
C LEU A 196 1.24 -2.33 7.33
N VAL A 197 0.54 -2.87 8.33
CA VAL A 197 0.79 -2.60 9.74
C VAL A 197 2.14 -3.18 10.17
N ALA A 198 2.51 -4.37 9.68
CA ALA A 198 3.81 -4.97 9.95
C ALA A 198 4.96 -4.21 9.29
N ASP A 199 4.82 -3.80 8.02
CA ASP A 199 5.81 -2.96 7.31
C ASP A 199 6.00 -1.63 8.02
N ALA A 200 4.92 -0.92 8.37
CA ALA A 200 5.00 0.32 9.12
C ALA A 200 5.72 0.15 10.47
N ALA A 201 5.45 -0.94 11.18
CA ALA A 201 6.13 -1.27 12.44
C ALA A 201 7.63 -1.54 12.22
N SER A 202 8.02 -2.24 11.15
CA SER A 202 9.44 -2.46 10.83
C SER A 202 10.21 -1.18 10.49
N ARG A 203 9.52 -0.18 9.94
CA ARG A 203 10.09 1.15 9.66
C ARG A 203 10.05 2.10 10.86
N GLY A 204 9.48 1.67 11.99
CA GLY A 204 9.28 2.53 13.16
C GLY A 204 8.22 3.62 12.98
N ALA A 205 7.37 3.52 11.95
CA ALA A 205 6.30 4.47 11.65
C ALA A 205 5.07 4.22 12.55
N TRP A 206 5.24 4.40 13.87
CA TRP A 206 4.22 4.01 14.86
C TRP A 206 2.89 4.75 14.70
N ALA A 207 2.88 6.00 14.21
CA ALA A 207 1.64 6.71 13.90
C ALA A 207 0.80 5.97 12.83
N ASP A 208 1.45 5.47 11.77
CA ASP A 208 0.78 4.68 10.73
C ASP A 208 0.27 3.34 11.27
N VAL A 209 1.05 2.69 12.16
CA VAL A 209 0.68 1.43 12.82
C VAL A 209 -0.57 1.61 13.67
N GLU A 210 -0.66 2.72 14.40
CA GLU A 210 -1.83 3.08 15.21
C GLU A 210 -3.07 3.26 14.33
N LEU A 211 -2.97 4.16 13.34
CA LEU A 211 -4.06 4.52 12.44
C LEU A 211 -4.65 3.28 11.72
N ARG A 212 -3.76 2.46 11.14
CA ARG A 212 -4.15 1.25 10.38
C ARG A 212 -4.56 0.10 11.29
N GLY A 213 -3.89 -0.08 12.42
CA GLY A 213 -4.15 -1.15 13.39
C GLY A 213 -5.50 -0.99 14.09
N ARG A 214 -5.94 0.26 14.29
CA ARG A 214 -7.21 0.60 14.96
C ARG A 214 -8.36 0.95 14.02
N SER A 215 -8.16 1.00 12.71
CA SER A 215 -9.26 1.16 11.75
C SER A 215 -10.33 0.06 11.90
N PRO A 216 -11.60 0.37 12.27
CA PRO A 216 -12.62 -0.62 12.67
C PRO A 216 -12.93 -1.68 11.60
N HIS A 217 -12.93 -1.27 10.34
CA HIS A 217 -13.29 -2.14 9.22
C HIS A 217 -12.14 -3.06 8.76
N ARG A 218 -10.93 -2.94 9.31
CA ARG A 218 -9.72 -3.64 8.83
C ARG A 218 -8.99 -4.41 9.94
N ARG A 219 -9.69 -4.77 11.01
CA ARG A 219 -9.07 -5.36 12.21
C ARG A 219 -8.91 -6.86 12.11
N SER A 220 -7.67 -7.33 12.17
CA SER A 220 -7.34 -8.67 12.62
C SER A 220 -6.88 -8.64 14.09
N ARG A 221 -6.71 -9.81 14.70
CA ARG A 221 -6.15 -9.89 16.06
C ARG A 221 -4.71 -9.36 16.11
N ALA A 222 -3.92 -9.59 15.05
CA ALA A 222 -2.54 -9.12 14.96
C ALA A 222 -2.48 -7.60 14.76
N SER A 223 -3.25 -7.05 13.82
CA SER A 223 -3.28 -5.60 13.57
C SER A 223 -3.80 -4.83 14.79
N LYS A 224 -4.79 -5.39 15.50
CA LYS A 224 -5.34 -4.82 16.74
C LYS A 224 -4.34 -4.83 17.90
N LEU A 225 -3.46 -5.83 17.99
CA LEU A 225 -2.35 -5.84 18.94
C LEU A 225 -1.33 -4.76 18.58
N LEU A 226 -0.88 -4.72 17.33
CA LEU A 226 0.13 -3.76 16.87
C LEU A 226 -0.35 -2.31 16.98
N GLY A 227 -1.62 -2.02 16.66
CA GLY A 227 -2.19 -0.69 16.85
C GLY A 227 -2.23 -0.25 18.31
N ASP A 228 -2.42 -1.19 19.25
CA ASP A 228 -2.35 -0.89 20.69
C ASP A 228 -0.92 -0.70 21.20
N VAL A 229 0.02 -1.50 20.71
CA VAL A 229 1.45 -1.30 20.96
C VAL A 229 1.87 0.07 20.46
N ALA A 230 1.47 0.43 19.24
CA ALA A 230 1.77 1.74 18.65
C ALA A 230 1.18 2.89 19.46
N ALA A 231 -0.11 2.82 19.80
CA ALA A 231 -0.77 3.82 20.65
C ALA A 231 -0.06 4.01 21.99
N ARG A 232 0.46 2.92 22.57
CA ARG A 232 1.24 2.97 23.81
C ARG A 232 2.60 3.64 23.61
N LEU A 233 3.31 3.31 22.53
CA LEU A 233 4.63 3.88 22.22
C LEU A 233 4.59 5.37 21.88
N ILE A 234 3.51 5.85 21.25
CA ILE A 234 3.37 7.27 20.86
C ILE A 234 2.49 8.09 21.81
N GLY A 235 1.85 7.46 22.80
CA GLY A 235 0.94 8.12 23.74
C GLY A 235 -0.41 8.56 23.16
N TYR A 236 -0.86 7.98 22.03
CA TYR A 236 -2.11 8.39 21.37
C TYR A 236 -3.34 7.76 22.04
N PRO A 237 -4.31 8.56 22.52
CA PRO A 237 -5.47 8.04 23.25
C PRO A 237 -6.44 7.27 22.33
N PRO A 238 -7.12 6.22 22.82
CA PRO A 238 -7.02 5.67 24.17
C PRO A 238 -5.76 4.80 24.34
N VAL A 239 -4.93 5.11 25.35
CA VAL A 239 -3.71 4.34 25.64
C VAL A 239 -4.09 3.04 26.36
N PRO A 240 -3.75 1.85 25.85
CA PRO A 240 -4.13 0.60 26.49
C PRO A 240 -3.35 0.40 27.79
N GLY A 241 -4.04 -0.11 28.82
CA GLY A 241 -3.41 -0.55 30.07
C GLY A 241 -2.64 -1.86 29.89
N ASN A 242 -1.72 -2.14 30.82
CA ASN A 242 -0.81 -3.31 30.76
C ASN A 242 -1.59 -4.63 30.63
N PHE A 243 -2.66 -4.82 31.42
CA PHE A 243 -3.50 -6.02 31.37
C PHE A 243 -4.14 -6.23 29.99
N VAL A 244 -4.69 -5.15 29.38
CA VAL A 244 -5.30 -5.22 28.05
C VAL A 244 -4.28 -5.62 27.00
N LEU A 245 -3.07 -5.07 27.06
CA LEU A 245 -1.98 -5.39 26.15
C LEU A 245 -1.58 -6.88 26.24
N VAL A 246 -1.45 -7.41 27.47
CA VAL A 246 -1.12 -8.82 27.71
C VAL A 246 -2.22 -9.75 27.21
N VAL A 247 -3.50 -9.45 27.49
CA VAL A 247 -4.63 -10.25 26.98
C VAL A 247 -4.67 -10.24 25.46
N ARG A 248 -4.46 -9.07 24.82
CA ARG A 248 -4.40 -8.99 23.35
C ARG A 248 -3.23 -9.78 22.78
N TRP A 249 -2.08 -9.77 23.43
CA TRP A 249 -0.92 -10.57 23.03
C TRP A 249 -1.19 -12.07 23.12
N LEU A 250 -1.85 -12.55 24.17
CA LEU A 250 -2.24 -13.96 24.32
C LEU A 250 -3.22 -14.43 23.22
N LEU A 251 -4.11 -13.54 22.77
CA LEU A 251 -5.10 -13.83 21.73
C LEU A 251 -4.56 -13.68 20.29
N ALA A 252 -3.46 -12.95 20.12
CA ALA A 252 -2.84 -12.70 18.82
C ALA A 252 -2.04 -13.92 18.31
N PRO A 253 -1.94 -14.11 16.99
CA PRO A 253 -1.05 -15.11 16.41
C PRO A 253 0.43 -14.72 16.58
N SER A 254 1.33 -15.69 16.43
CA SER A 254 2.79 -15.46 16.40
C SER A 254 3.38 -14.78 17.65
N ARG A 255 2.85 -15.12 18.83
CA ARG A 255 3.17 -14.48 20.14
C ARG A 255 4.66 -14.33 20.41
N VAL A 256 5.46 -15.34 20.07
CA VAL A 256 6.91 -15.33 20.26
C VAL A 256 7.58 -14.21 19.45
N ARG A 257 7.11 -13.95 18.22
CA ARG A 257 7.67 -12.91 17.34
C ARG A 257 7.30 -11.50 17.79
N THR A 258 6.13 -11.33 18.42
CA THR A 258 5.63 -10.03 18.89
C THR A 258 6.00 -9.73 20.33
N PHE A 259 6.55 -10.70 21.07
CA PHE A 259 6.87 -10.56 22.49
C PHE A 259 7.79 -9.37 22.78
N ALA A 260 8.88 -9.21 22.01
CA ALA A 260 9.82 -8.10 22.22
C ALA A 260 9.16 -6.71 22.05
N LEU A 261 8.24 -6.57 21.10
CA LEU A 261 7.50 -5.33 20.86
C LEU A 261 6.51 -5.04 22.01
N VAL A 262 5.80 -6.07 22.47
CA VAL A 262 4.88 -5.97 23.61
C VAL A 262 5.64 -5.62 24.88
N TRP A 263 6.78 -6.27 25.13
CA TRP A 263 7.64 -5.99 26.27
C TRP A 263 8.13 -4.54 26.25
N ARG A 264 8.62 -4.06 25.12
CA ARG A 264 9.00 -2.65 24.94
C ARG A 264 7.86 -1.71 25.30
N ALA A 265 6.64 -1.97 24.81
CA ALA A 265 5.48 -1.13 25.12
C ALA A 265 5.02 -1.21 26.59
N LEU A 266 5.27 -2.33 27.28
CA LEU A 266 4.98 -2.45 28.72
C LEU A 266 5.95 -1.65 29.59
N LEU A 267 7.19 -1.47 29.14
CA LEU A 267 8.20 -0.65 29.82
C LEU A 267 7.90 0.85 29.70
N GLU A 268 7.25 1.28 28.62
CA GLU A 268 6.80 2.67 28.48
C GLU A 268 5.65 2.96 29.47
N PRO A 269 5.77 3.97 30.34
CA PRO A 269 4.68 4.35 31.22
C PRO A 269 3.45 4.76 30.41
N PRO A 270 2.22 4.58 30.93
CA PRO A 270 1.02 5.10 30.29
C PRO A 270 1.05 6.63 30.35
N VAL A 271 1.72 7.26 29.40
CA VAL A 271 1.70 8.72 29.29
C VAL A 271 0.37 9.08 28.66
N GLN A 272 -0.57 9.60 29.47
CA GLN A 272 -1.71 10.35 28.96
C GLN A 272 -1.22 11.73 28.53
N ALA A 273 -0.37 11.78 27.51
CA ALA A 273 -0.06 13.04 26.88
C ALA A 273 -1.31 13.42 26.09
N VAL A 274 -2.07 14.39 26.59
CA VAL A 274 -2.81 15.26 25.67
C VAL A 274 -1.73 15.79 24.74
N PRO A 275 -1.80 15.56 23.41
CA PRO A 275 -0.78 16.05 22.52
C PRO A 275 -0.72 17.56 22.70
N GLU A 276 0.30 18.05 23.41
CA GLU A 276 0.59 19.46 23.47
C GLU A 276 0.81 19.87 22.02
N VAL A 277 -0.13 20.67 21.50
CA VAL A 277 0.00 21.32 20.20
C VAL A 277 1.39 21.93 20.19
N ARG A 278 2.28 21.35 19.37
CA ARG A 278 3.71 21.66 19.34
C ARG A 278 3.84 23.14 19.01
N ARG A 279 3.93 24.00 20.02
CA ARG A 279 4.15 25.43 19.81
C ARG A 279 5.52 25.56 19.17
N PRO A 280 5.66 26.30 18.05
CA PRO A 280 6.95 26.48 17.41
C PRO A 280 7.94 26.97 18.45
N SER A 281 9.05 26.25 18.60
CA SER A 281 10.09 26.56 19.57
C SER A 281 10.67 27.93 19.21
N THR A 282 10.41 28.93 20.06
CA THR A 282 10.94 30.29 19.97
C THR A 282 12.37 30.38 20.53
N ALA A 283 13.19 29.36 20.31
CA ALA A 283 14.60 29.47 20.64
C ALA A 283 15.25 30.51 19.71
N PRO A 284 16.09 31.42 20.24
CA PRO A 284 16.75 32.44 19.43
C PRO A 284 17.64 31.76 18.38
N ALA A 285 17.43 32.14 17.12
CA ALA A 285 18.19 31.58 16.02
C ALA A 285 19.62 32.09 16.04
N ILE A 286 20.58 31.17 16.12
CA ILE A 286 22.00 31.48 15.94
C ILE A 286 22.22 31.69 14.43
N THR A 287 22.66 32.89 14.05
CA THR A 287 23.06 33.18 12.67
C THR A 287 24.46 32.63 12.44
N LEU A 288 24.62 31.78 11.41
CA LEU A 288 25.93 31.28 10.99
C LEU A 288 26.62 32.32 10.11
N GLU A 289 27.89 32.63 10.39
CA GLU A 289 28.67 33.63 9.65
C GLU A 289 29.96 33.05 9.06
N GLY A 290 30.35 33.55 7.90
CA GLY A 290 31.66 33.32 7.29
C GLY A 290 32.04 31.84 7.12
N PRO A 291 33.23 31.40 7.60
CA PRO A 291 33.70 30.02 7.46
C PRO A 291 32.75 28.97 8.07
N ALA A 292 32.02 29.32 9.14
CA ALA A 292 31.08 28.41 9.79
C ALA A 292 29.87 28.10 8.89
N LEU A 293 29.38 29.09 8.14
CA LEU A 293 28.30 28.90 7.16
C LEU A 293 28.73 27.95 6.04
N LEU A 294 29.93 28.13 5.49
CA LEU A 294 30.47 27.25 4.44
C LEU A 294 30.70 25.82 4.94
N ALA A 295 31.22 25.66 6.16
CA ALA A 295 31.39 24.36 6.79
C ALA A 295 30.04 23.66 7.04
N ALA A 296 29.04 24.38 7.53
CA ALA A 296 27.70 23.85 7.73
C ALA A 296 27.01 23.47 6.41
N HIS A 297 27.14 24.31 5.37
CA HIS A 297 26.57 24.04 4.04
C HIS A 297 27.21 22.83 3.37
N SER A 298 28.54 22.74 3.40
CA SER A 298 29.25 21.58 2.85
C SER A 298 28.96 20.30 3.64
N GLY A 299 28.86 20.38 4.97
CA GLY A 299 28.41 19.28 5.81
C GLY A 299 26.98 18.83 5.47
N ALA A 300 26.07 19.77 5.25
CA ALA A 300 24.70 19.49 4.85
C ALA A 300 24.63 18.75 3.50
N ILE A 301 25.38 19.22 2.49
CA ILE A 301 25.47 18.55 1.18
C ILE A 301 26.03 17.13 1.34
N ALA A 302 27.09 16.96 2.14
CA ALA A 302 27.71 15.66 2.36
C ALA A 302 26.75 14.68 3.06
N CYS A 303 25.92 15.16 4.00
CA CYS A 303 24.87 14.38 4.64
C CYS A 303 23.70 14.06 3.69
N GLY A 304 23.44 14.90 2.69
CA GLY A 304 22.34 14.78 1.73
C GLY A 304 20.94 15.07 2.31
N ARG A 305 20.77 14.99 3.63
CA ARG A 305 19.54 15.33 4.35
C ARG A 305 19.86 16.00 5.67
N ILE A 306 19.21 17.12 5.94
CA ILE A 306 19.34 17.87 7.19
C ILE A 306 17.95 18.16 7.80
N PRO A 307 17.85 18.36 9.12
CA PRO A 307 16.64 18.85 9.77
C PRO A 307 16.17 20.21 9.19
N THR A 308 14.86 20.46 9.16
CA THR A 308 14.31 21.73 8.65
C THR A 308 14.88 22.95 9.37
N THR A 309 15.13 22.84 10.67
CA THR A 309 15.71 23.94 11.46
C THR A 309 17.11 24.33 11.00
N GLU A 310 17.93 23.36 10.61
CA GLU A 310 19.28 23.61 10.07
C GLU A 310 19.19 24.23 8.67
N LEU A 311 18.27 23.74 7.83
CA LEU A 311 18.02 24.32 6.51
C LEU A 311 17.59 25.80 6.61
N GLN A 312 16.73 26.12 7.58
CA GLN A 312 16.32 27.49 7.91
C GLN A 312 17.47 28.35 8.43
N GLN A 313 18.43 27.77 9.16
CA GLN A 313 19.64 28.49 9.61
C GLN A 313 20.56 28.78 8.42
N LEU A 314 20.78 27.81 7.53
CA LEU A 314 21.58 28.00 6.31
C LEU A 314 20.98 29.10 5.43
N GLY A 315 19.67 29.05 5.16
CA GLY A 315 19.00 30.08 4.35
C GLY A 315 19.18 31.50 4.90
N ARG A 316 19.05 31.67 6.22
CA ARG A 316 19.29 32.97 6.87
C ARG A 316 20.75 33.41 6.85
N GLY A 317 21.68 32.48 7.06
CA GLY A 317 23.12 32.76 6.97
C GLY A 317 23.52 33.23 5.57
N TRP A 318 23.00 32.59 4.53
CA TRP A 318 23.23 32.97 3.14
C TRP A 318 22.58 34.30 2.77
N ASP A 319 21.34 34.56 3.18
CA ASP A 319 20.70 35.88 3.00
C ASP A 319 21.56 36.99 3.61
N HIS A 320 22.07 36.77 4.83
CA HIS A 320 22.91 37.74 5.53
C HIS A 320 24.24 37.95 4.79
N MET A 321 24.95 36.87 4.45
CA MET A 321 26.25 36.94 3.79
C MET A 321 26.17 37.57 2.38
N LEU A 322 25.14 37.24 1.60
CA LEU A 322 24.94 37.81 0.26
C LEU A 322 24.50 39.28 0.30
N SER A 323 23.90 39.72 1.42
CA SER A 323 23.51 41.12 1.62
C SER A 323 24.62 41.97 2.24
N ASP A 324 25.71 41.37 2.73
CA ASP A 324 26.81 42.08 3.39
C ASP A 324 27.62 42.96 2.40
N PRO A 325 27.64 44.30 2.58
CA PRO A 325 28.48 45.19 1.78
C PRO A 325 29.97 44.85 1.85
N GLY A 326 30.43 44.26 2.96
CA GLY A 326 31.80 43.81 3.15
C GLY A 326 32.18 42.70 2.18
N VAL A 327 31.35 41.66 2.09
CA VAL A 327 31.50 40.56 1.11
C VAL A 327 31.47 41.09 -0.31
N ARG A 328 30.55 41.99 -0.64
CA ARG A 328 30.50 42.62 -1.98
C ARG A 328 31.79 43.38 -2.30
N SER A 329 32.29 44.18 -1.37
CA SER A 329 33.54 44.95 -1.53
C SER A 329 34.77 44.04 -1.65
N GLN A 330 34.79 42.91 -0.93
CA GLN A 330 35.85 41.91 -1.04
C GLN A 330 35.81 41.18 -2.38
N THR A 331 34.62 40.79 -2.84
CA THR A 331 34.42 40.15 -4.14
C THR A 331 34.80 41.10 -5.28
N ALA A 332 34.44 42.38 -5.21
CA ALA A 332 34.86 43.39 -6.17
C ALA A 332 36.39 43.54 -6.26
N ARG A 333 37.07 43.61 -5.11
CA ARG A 333 38.55 43.66 -5.07
C ARG A 333 39.18 42.41 -5.68
N ARG A 334 38.64 41.22 -5.37
CA ARG A 334 39.12 39.95 -5.93
C ARG A 334 38.84 39.83 -7.43
N ALA A 335 37.66 40.22 -7.88
CA ALA A 335 37.29 40.20 -9.29
C ALA A 335 38.20 41.11 -10.11
N LEU A 336 38.53 42.31 -9.60
CA LEU A 336 39.48 43.23 -10.23
C LEU A 336 40.89 42.64 -10.27
N ALA A 337 41.36 42.07 -9.14
CA ALA A 337 42.68 41.45 -9.06
C ALA A 337 42.85 40.25 -10.01
N LEU A 338 41.79 39.43 -10.15
CA LEU A 338 41.77 38.24 -10.99
C LEU A 338 41.31 38.52 -12.43
N ARG A 339 40.94 39.77 -12.75
CA ARG A 339 40.28 40.14 -14.03
C ARG A 339 39.05 39.26 -14.35
N ALA A 340 38.31 38.86 -13.32
CA ALA A 340 37.25 37.84 -13.40
C ALA A 340 35.84 38.38 -13.79
N GLY A 341 35.76 39.62 -14.29
CA GLY A 341 34.50 40.25 -14.72
C GLY A 341 33.77 41.01 -13.59
N ASP A 342 32.46 41.17 -13.77
CA ASP A 342 31.59 41.94 -12.87
C ASP A 342 31.35 41.18 -11.54
N PRO A 343 31.69 41.76 -10.37
CA PRO A 343 31.50 41.11 -9.08
C PRO A 343 30.04 40.82 -8.73
N ASP A 344 29.08 41.60 -9.21
CA ASP A 344 27.66 41.34 -8.94
C ASP A 344 27.18 40.07 -9.65
N LEU A 345 27.64 39.83 -10.88
CA LEU A 345 27.40 38.57 -11.61
C LEU A 345 27.99 37.35 -10.90
N VAL A 346 29.16 37.49 -10.25
CA VAL A 346 29.78 36.39 -9.48
C VAL A 346 28.95 36.05 -8.25
N LEU A 347 28.51 37.07 -7.50
CA LEU A 347 27.64 36.87 -6.33
C LEU A 347 26.27 36.31 -6.72
N GLU A 348 25.72 36.73 -7.86
CA GLU A 348 24.47 36.20 -8.38
C GLU A 348 24.61 34.70 -8.73
N ARG A 349 25.69 34.30 -9.40
CA ARG A 349 25.98 32.88 -9.68
C ARG A 349 26.14 32.06 -8.41
N LEU A 350 26.85 32.58 -7.40
CA LEU A 350 26.96 31.94 -6.09
C LEU A 350 25.59 31.78 -5.44
N GLY A 351 24.76 32.83 -5.47
CA GLY A 351 23.38 32.80 -4.98
C GLY A 351 22.55 31.70 -5.64
N ARG A 352 22.61 31.57 -6.97
CA ARG A 352 21.92 30.50 -7.71
C ARG A 352 22.42 29.10 -7.35
N GLN A 353 23.73 28.92 -7.16
CA GLN A 353 24.29 27.63 -6.75
C GLN A 353 23.79 27.24 -5.34
N VAL A 354 23.78 28.21 -4.42
CA VAL A 354 23.25 28.02 -3.07
C VAL A 354 21.76 27.69 -3.10
N GLU A 355 20.98 28.41 -3.91
CA GLU A 355 19.55 28.13 -4.12
C GLU A 355 19.35 26.69 -4.62
N ALA A 356 20.13 26.23 -5.62
CA ALA A 356 20.07 24.86 -6.13
C ALA A 356 20.44 23.81 -5.07
N ASP A 357 21.50 24.04 -4.28
CA ASP A 357 21.92 23.13 -3.21
C ASP A 357 20.85 23.05 -2.11
N LEU A 358 20.30 24.19 -1.68
CA LEU A 358 19.23 24.25 -0.68
C LEU A 358 17.93 23.62 -1.20
N SER A 359 17.64 23.75 -2.50
CA SER A 359 16.52 23.08 -3.17
C SER A 359 16.68 21.56 -3.12
N ALA A 360 17.86 21.04 -3.44
CA ALA A 360 18.16 19.61 -3.34
C ALA A 360 18.04 19.09 -1.90
N LEU A 361 18.56 19.84 -0.91
CA LEU A 361 18.45 19.49 0.51
C LEU A 361 17.00 19.52 1.01
N ALA A 362 16.23 20.54 0.64
CA ALA A 362 14.81 20.64 0.99
C ALA A 362 14.00 19.48 0.40
N ARG A 363 14.27 19.12 -0.85
CA ARG A 363 13.64 18.00 -1.54
C ARG A 363 13.99 16.66 -0.89
N ALA A 364 15.25 16.42 -0.57
CA ALA A 364 15.70 15.22 0.13
C ALA A 364 15.16 15.14 1.58
N GLY A 365 14.96 16.30 2.22
CA GLY A 365 14.33 16.43 3.53
C GLY A 365 12.82 16.21 3.54
N ALA A 366 12.17 16.31 2.37
CA ALA A 366 10.72 16.44 2.21
C ALA A 366 10.15 17.61 3.05
N VAL A 367 10.82 18.77 2.99
CA VAL A 367 10.44 19.96 3.78
C VAL A 367 9.21 20.63 3.16
N PRO A 368 8.11 20.85 3.92
CA PRO A 368 6.94 21.55 3.41
C PRO A 368 7.27 22.97 2.93
N LEU A 369 6.70 23.39 1.79
CA LEU A 369 6.96 24.68 1.17
C LEU A 369 6.61 25.85 2.12
N ALA A 370 5.56 25.72 2.92
CA ALA A 370 5.18 26.70 3.92
C ALA A 370 6.28 26.94 4.97
N GLU A 371 7.07 25.92 5.34
CA GLU A 371 8.18 26.06 6.29
C GLU A 371 9.40 26.78 5.68
N LEU A 372 9.51 26.81 4.36
CA LEU A 372 10.59 27.48 3.63
C LEU A 372 10.29 28.98 3.41
N GLU A 373 9.03 29.36 3.22
CA GLU A 373 8.64 30.74 2.86
C GLU A 373 8.78 31.77 4.00
N VAL A 374 8.74 31.32 5.25
CA VAL A 374 8.62 32.17 6.44
C VAL A 374 9.92 32.89 6.82
N HIS A 375 11.09 32.26 6.59
CA HIS A 375 12.30 32.63 7.33
C HIS A 375 13.41 33.32 6.52
N SER A 376 13.38 33.27 5.19
CA SER A 376 14.50 33.73 4.34
C SER A 376 14.03 34.10 2.92
N LYS A 377 14.66 35.10 2.30
CA LYS A 377 14.43 35.47 0.89
C LYS A 377 14.96 34.37 -0.04
N THR A 378 16.15 33.85 0.21
CA THR A 378 16.71 32.68 -0.50
C THR A 378 15.77 31.48 -0.39
N LEU A 379 15.30 31.10 0.82
CA LEU A 379 14.41 29.95 0.96
C LEU A 379 13.03 30.16 0.31
N ARG A 380 12.53 31.40 0.23
CA ARG A 380 11.31 31.70 -0.53
C ARG A 380 11.49 31.49 -2.03
N ARG A 381 12.67 31.79 -2.58
CA ARG A 381 12.99 31.48 -3.99
C ARG A 381 13.09 29.98 -4.22
N VAL A 382 13.77 29.27 -3.31
CA VAL A 382 13.84 27.81 -3.32
C VAL A 382 12.44 27.19 -3.26
N ALA A 383 11.56 27.68 -2.37
CA ALA A 383 10.18 27.21 -2.26
C ALA A 383 9.40 27.42 -3.56
N ARG A 384 9.57 28.58 -4.21
CA ARG A 384 8.96 28.88 -5.50
C ARG A 384 9.49 27.95 -6.59
N GLU A 385 10.79 27.72 -6.67
CA GLU A 385 11.39 26.83 -7.67
C GLU A 385 10.91 25.39 -7.48
N LEU A 386 10.94 24.88 -6.25
CA LEU A 386 10.42 23.55 -5.90
C LEU A 386 8.93 23.41 -6.23
N ARG A 387 8.12 24.45 -5.99
CA ARG A 387 6.71 24.46 -6.40
C ARG A 387 6.54 24.23 -7.89
N HIS A 388 7.30 24.95 -8.72
CA HIS A 388 7.21 24.79 -10.18
C HIS A 388 7.71 23.41 -10.59
N ALA A 389 8.86 22.96 -10.09
CA ALA A 389 9.40 21.64 -10.42
C ALA A 389 8.44 20.49 -10.07
N LEU A 390 7.80 20.55 -8.89
CA LEU A 390 6.82 19.54 -8.46
C LEU A 390 5.59 19.50 -9.37
N LEU A 391 5.07 20.66 -9.79
CA LEU A 391 3.92 20.75 -10.68
C LEU A 391 4.28 20.38 -12.12
N ASP A 392 5.46 20.76 -12.60
CA ASP A 392 5.95 20.43 -13.94
C ASP A 392 6.16 18.91 -14.09
N GLU A 393 6.76 18.26 -13.09
CA GLU A 393 6.91 16.80 -13.07
C GLU A 393 5.56 16.08 -13.09
N LEU A 394 4.58 16.57 -12.29
CA LEU A 394 3.24 16.01 -12.27
C LEU A 394 2.53 16.19 -13.62
N ALA A 395 2.63 17.38 -14.22
CA ALA A 395 2.07 17.67 -15.53
C ALA A 395 2.66 16.76 -16.62
N ILE A 396 3.98 16.59 -16.65
CA ILE A 396 4.65 15.69 -17.62
C ILE A 396 4.15 14.24 -17.49
N MET A 397 4.01 13.73 -16.26
CA MET A 397 3.48 12.38 -16.05
C MET A 397 2.01 12.26 -16.48
N SER A 398 1.20 13.28 -16.19
CA SER A 398 -0.22 13.31 -16.54
C SER A 398 -0.44 13.38 -18.05
N GLU A 399 0.30 14.25 -18.74
CA GLU A 399 0.30 14.37 -20.21
C GLU A 399 0.77 13.07 -20.88
N GLY A 400 1.81 12.44 -20.33
CA GLY A 400 2.30 11.15 -20.80
C GLY A 400 1.24 10.05 -20.72
N LEU A 401 0.51 9.99 -19.59
CA LEU A 401 -0.61 9.09 -19.41
C LEU A 401 -1.74 9.39 -20.40
N GLU A 402 -2.15 10.66 -20.51
CA GLU A 402 -3.24 11.07 -21.39
C GLU A 402 -2.92 10.72 -22.86
N ALA A 403 -1.70 11.02 -23.32
CA ALA A 403 -1.25 10.68 -24.65
C ALA A 403 -1.27 9.15 -24.90
N ARG A 404 -0.90 8.34 -23.90
CA ARG A 404 -0.95 6.87 -23.99
C ARG A 404 -2.39 6.37 -24.10
N VAL A 405 -3.29 6.85 -23.24
CA VAL A 405 -4.71 6.47 -23.21
C VAL A 405 -5.40 6.88 -24.51
N ARG A 406 -5.16 8.11 -24.99
CA ARG A 406 -5.68 8.60 -26.27
C ARG A 406 -5.19 7.76 -27.46
N ALA A 407 -3.93 7.32 -27.42
CA ALA A 407 -3.35 6.41 -28.41
C ALA A 407 -3.78 4.95 -28.23
N ARG A 408 -4.64 4.62 -27.26
CA ARG A 408 -5.12 3.26 -26.94
C ARG A 408 -3.98 2.25 -26.73
N ARG A 409 -2.84 2.69 -26.22
CA ARG A 409 -1.69 1.81 -25.95
C ARG A 409 -1.92 1.04 -24.65
N GLN A 410 -2.40 -0.19 -24.80
CA GLN A 410 -2.73 -1.11 -23.72
C GLN A 410 -1.48 -1.60 -22.98
N LEU A 411 -1.55 -1.57 -21.64
CA LEU A 411 -0.63 -2.26 -20.75
C LEU A 411 -1.32 -3.49 -20.12
N ALA A 412 -0.54 -4.43 -19.61
CA ALA A 412 -1.08 -5.51 -18.78
C ALA A 412 -1.82 -4.91 -17.56
N PRO A 413 -2.88 -5.55 -17.04
CA PRO A 413 -3.71 -4.95 -15.98
C PRO A 413 -2.92 -4.49 -14.74
N LEU A 414 -1.91 -5.26 -14.33
CA LEU A 414 -1.04 -4.85 -13.21
C LEU A 414 -0.18 -3.63 -13.54
N ASP A 415 0.24 -3.47 -14.80
CA ASP A 415 1.07 -2.35 -15.23
C ASP A 415 0.25 -1.07 -15.38
N GLU A 416 -1.02 -1.16 -15.80
CA GLU A 416 -1.98 -0.04 -15.70
C GLU A 416 -2.12 0.44 -14.25
N LEU A 417 -2.27 -0.51 -13.32
CA LEU A 417 -2.35 -0.21 -11.90
C LEU A 417 -1.06 0.42 -11.37
N ARG A 418 0.11 -0.03 -11.82
CA ARG A 418 1.41 0.54 -11.43
C ARG A 418 1.60 1.96 -11.94
N GLU A 419 1.23 2.24 -13.18
CA GLU A 419 1.33 3.59 -13.75
C GLU A 419 0.42 4.56 -12.98
N PHE A 420 -0.81 4.14 -12.67
CA PHE A 420 -1.70 4.89 -11.77
C PHE A 420 -1.09 5.16 -10.40
N LEU A 421 -0.54 4.13 -9.75
CA LEU A 421 0.07 4.28 -8.43
C LEU A 421 1.31 5.19 -8.46
N ALA A 422 2.07 5.20 -9.55
CA ALA A 422 3.20 6.11 -9.72
C ALA A 422 2.76 7.58 -9.84
N LEU A 423 1.68 7.85 -10.59
CA LEU A 423 1.10 9.19 -10.69
C LEU A 423 0.48 9.63 -9.36
N ARG A 424 -0.25 8.74 -8.69
CA ARG A 424 -0.82 8.96 -7.35
C ARG A 424 0.26 9.31 -6.33
N GLU A 425 1.38 8.57 -6.29
CA GLU A 425 2.48 8.84 -5.37
C GLU A 425 3.11 10.24 -5.61
N HIS A 426 3.26 10.63 -6.88
CA HIS A 426 3.74 11.98 -7.20
C HIS A 426 2.74 13.05 -6.76
N TYR A 427 1.45 12.87 -7.06
CA TYR A 427 0.40 13.77 -6.60
C TYR A 427 0.37 13.90 -5.06
N GLU A 428 0.41 12.78 -4.32
CA GLU A 428 0.44 12.78 -2.85
C GLU A 428 1.67 13.56 -2.34
N ARG A 429 2.83 13.39 -2.97
CA ARG A 429 4.05 14.18 -2.65
C ARG A 429 3.87 15.67 -2.93
N VAL A 430 3.22 16.06 -4.03
CA VAL A 430 2.91 17.48 -4.31
C VAL A 430 2.01 18.05 -3.23
N CYS A 431 0.98 17.31 -2.80
CA CYS A 431 0.05 17.74 -1.74
C CYS A 431 0.74 17.84 -0.37
N GLU A 432 1.55 16.85 0.00
CA GLU A 432 2.30 16.83 1.27
C GLU A 432 3.28 18.00 1.38
N LEU A 433 4.04 18.28 0.33
CA LEU A 433 5.02 19.37 0.32
C LEU A 433 4.36 20.73 0.11
N GLY A 434 3.38 20.81 -0.79
CA GLY A 434 2.74 22.06 -1.19
C GLY A 434 1.74 22.60 -0.19
N GLY A 435 1.12 21.73 0.61
CA GLY A 435 0.00 22.10 1.45
C GLY A 435 -1.30 22.35 0.66
N PRO A 436 -2.34 22.89 1.31
CA PRO A 436 -3.70 22.93 0.78
C PRO A 436 -3.86 23.74 -0.51
N GLU A 437 -3.03 24.77 -0.72
CA GLU A 437 -3.10 25.60 -1.93
C GLU A 437 -2.74 24.81 -3.20
N LEU A 438 -1.77 23.90 -3.11
CA LEU A 438 -1.34 23.11 -4.26
C LEU A 438 -2.29 21.95 -4.56
N VAL A 439 -3.04 21.45 -3.57
CA VAL A 439 -3.98 20.33 -3.76
C VAL A 439 -4.93 20.58 -4.92
N ARG A 440 -5.55 21.76 -4.98
CA ARG A 440 -6.49 22.10 -6.05
C ARG A 440 -5.82 22.18 -7.42
N ILE A 441 -4.62 22.77 -7.49
CA ILE A 441 -3.87 22.92 -8.76
C ILE A 441 -3.43 21.54 -9.25
N ALA A 442 -2.83 20.73 -8.38
CA ALA A 442 -2.37 19.39 -8.69
C ALA A 442 -3.54 18.48 -9.12
N PHE A 443 -4.68 18.56 -8.42
CA PHE A 443 -5.86 17.76 -8.74
C PHE A 443 -6.40 18.06 -10.15
N SER A 444 -6.45 19.35 -10.53
CA SER A 444 -6.89 19.74 -11.87
C SER A 444 -6.02 19.20 -13.00
N GLN A 445 -4.73 18.92 -12.74
CA GLN A 445 -3.83 18.33 -13.73
C GLN A 445 -4.03 16.81 -13.91
N ILE A 446 -4.48 16.11 -12.87
CA ILE A 446 -4.56 14.64 -12.87
C ILE A 446 -5.98 14.10 -13.06
N HIS A 447 -7.01 14.88 -12.75
CA HIS A 447 -8.39 14.40 -12.73
C HIS A 447 -8.81 13.84 -14.09
N ASP A 448 -8.69 14.64 -15.16
CA ASP A 448 -9.18 14.23 -16.48
C ASP A 448 -8.38 13.05 -17.05
N PRO A 449 -7.03 13.05 -17.04
CA PRO A 449 -6.25 11.91 -17.54
C PRO A 449 -6.55 10.60 -16.80
N LEU A 450 -6.69 10.64 -15.47
CA LEU A 450 -7.04 9.45 -14.69
C LEU A 450 -8.50 9.02 -14.83
N CYS A 451 -9.43 9.96 -14.93
CA CYS A 451 -10.83 9.66 -15.17
C CYS A 451 -10.99 8.99 -16.54
N ASN A 452 -10.31 9.49 -17.57
CA ASN A 452 -10.29 8.89 -18.91
C ASN A 452 -9.66 7.50 -18.91
N LEU A 453 -8.57 7.28 -18.17
CA LEU A 453 -8.00 5.95 -17.98
C LEU A 453 -9.02 5.01 -17.34
N ALA A 454 -9.64 5.43 -16.23
CA ALA A 454 -10.60 4.60 -15.50
C ALA A 454 -11.83 4.25 -16.34
N VAL A 455 -12.38 5.21 -17.10
CA VAL A 455 -13.47 4.96 -18.06
C VAL A 455 -13.04 3.98 -19.15
N TRP A 456 -11.83 4.14 -19.71
CA TRP A 456 -11.32 3.21 -20.72
C TRP A 456 -11.15 1.78 -20.19
N LEU A 457 -10.59 1.65 -18.99
CA LEU A 457 -10.48 0.36 -18.30
C LEU A 457 -11.85 -0.27 -18.05
N TRP A 458 -12.85 0.54 -17.71
CA TRP A 458 -14.22 0.11 -17.45
C TRP A 458 -14.94 -0.35 -18.73
N ASP A 459 -15.09 0.55 -19.70
CA ASP A 459 -15.96 0.37 -20.87
C ASP A 459 -15.35 -0.58 -21.91
N GLU A 460 -14.06 -0.47 -22.20
CA GLU A 460 -13.44 -1.21 -23.31
C GLU A 460 -12.69 -2.44 -22.86
N ARG A 461 -12.13 -2.43 -21.64
CA ARG A 461 -11.30 -3.54 -21.15
C ARG A 461 -12.00 -4.45 -20.15
N GLY A 462 -13.13 -4.03 -19.59
CA GLY A 462 -13.84 -4.81 -18.56
C GLY A 462 -13.07 -4.94 -17.23
N GLU A 463 -12.05 -4.11 -16.99
CA GLU A 463 -11.26 -4.07 -15.75
C GLU A 463 -11.96 -3.26 -14.67
N THR A 464 -13.22 -3.63 -14.38
CA THR A 464 -14.15 -2.88 -13.52
C THR A 464 -13.61 -2.69 -12.10
N GLY A 465 -12.90 -3.68 -11.56
CA GLY A 465 -12.30 -3.62 -10.22
C GLY A 465 -11.25 -2.52 -10.08
N ILE A 466 -10.34 -2.40 -11.06
CA ILE A 466 -9.30 -1.38 -11.08
C ILE A 466 -9.91 0.00 -11.30
N ALA A 467 -10.78 0.13 -12.31
CA ALA A 467 -11.47 1.38 -12.61
C ALA A 467 -12.27 1.91 -11.41
N THR A 468 -13.01 1.04 -10.69
CA THR A 468 -13.74 1.45 -9.47
C THR A 468 -12.81 1.95 -8.38
N ALA A 469 -11.64 1.31 -8.19
CA ALA A 469 -10.66 1.76 -7.21
C ALA A 469 -10.13 3.16 -7.56
N MET A 470 -9.88 3.43 -8.85
CA MET A 470 -9.49 4.76 -9.35
C MET A 470 -10.58 5.80 -9.12
N PHE A 471 -11.83 5.52 -9.50
CA PHE A 471 -12.95 6.44 -9.29
C PHE A 471 -13.16 6.79 -7.81
N ARG A 472 -13.03 5.82 -6.91
CA ARG A 472 -13.12 6.06 -5.46
C ARG A 472 -12.01 6.98 -4.95
N TRP A 473 -10.79 6.73 -5.40
CA TRP A 473 -9.66 7.57 -5.04
C TRP A 473 -9.84 8.99 -5.59
N LEU A 474 -10.16 9.14 -6.88
CA LEU A 474 -10.47 10.45 -7.49
C LEU A 474 -11.61 11.18 -6.78
N GLY A 475 -12.66 10.46 -6.36
CA GLY A 475 -13.78 11.05 -5.63
C GLY A 475 -13.39 11.55 -4.24
N HIS A 476 -12.47 10.87 -3.55
CA HIS A 476 -11.92 11.35 -2.28
C HIS A 476 -11.07 12.60 -2.49
N GLU A 477 -10.17 12.58 -3.47
CA GLU A 477 -9.30 13.72 -3.78
C GLU A 477 -10.06 14.94 -4.28
N ALA A 478 -11.14 14.76 -5.06
CA ALA A 478 -12.03 15.83 -5.46
C ALA A 478 -12.63 16.57 -4.26
N VAL A 479 -13.04 15.83 -3.22
CA VAL A 479 -13.55 16.43 -1.97
C VAL A 479 -12.45 17.21 -1.25
N MET A 480 -11.24 16.66 -1.19
CA MET A 480 -10.09 17.35 -0.58
C MET A 480 -9.67 18.61 -1.34
N ALA A 481 -9.80 18.61 -2.67
CA ALA A 481 -9.54 19.74 -3.55
C ALA A 481 -10.67 20.80 -3.57
N GLY A 482 -11.84 20.47 -3.00
CA GLY A 482 -13.02 21.33 -3.02
C GLY A 482 -13.75 21.36 -4.37
N ASP A 483 -13.59 20.34 -5.21
CA ASP A 483 -14.28 20.20 -6.49
C ASP A 483 -15.52 19.29 -6.34
N GLU A 484 -16.66 19.92 -6.03
CA GLU A 484 -17.92 19.20 -5.81
C GLU A 484 -18.46 18.50 -7.07
N GLN A 485 -18.19 19.06 -8.26
CA GLN A 485 -18.67 18.51 -9.53
C GLN A 485 -17.92 17.22 -9.87
N ALA A 486 -16.59 17.23 -9.76
CA ALA A 486 -15.77 16.04 -9.91
C ALA A 486 -16.15 14.98 -8.87
N ALA A 487 -16.32 15.37 -7.60
CA ALA A 487 -16.71 14.44 -6.54
C ALA A 487 -18.06 13.76 -6.83
N GLU A 488 -19.04 14.49 -7.35
CA GLU A 488 -20.35 13.95 -7.74
C GLU A 488 -20.27 13.03 -8.96
N LEU A 489 -19.49 13.41 -9.97
CA LEU A 489 -19.24 12.56 -11.13
C LEU A 489 -18.65 11.20 -10.70
N GLN A 490 -17.63 11.22 -9.83
CA GLN A 490 -17.01 9.98 -9.37
C GLN A 490 -17.94 9.14 -8.48
N ARG A 491 -18.81 9.76 -7.68
CA ARG A 491 -19.86 9.02 -6.96
C ARG A 491 -20.81 8.28 -7.90
N ARG A 492 -21.21 8.91 -9.01
CA ARG A 492 -22.05 8.27 -10.04
C ARG A 492 -21.31 7.12 -10.73
N ASN A 493 -20.06 7.32 -11.11
CA ASN A 493 -19.24 6.27 -11.73
C ASN A 493 -19.10 5.04 -10.81
N VAL A 494 -18.85 5.26 -9.50
CA VAL A 494 -18.80 4.17 -8.51
C VAL A 494 -20.18 3.51 -8.33
N ALA A 495 -21.27 4.27 -8.40
CA ALA A 495 -22.62 3.72 -8.28
C ALA A 495 -23.03 2.86 -9.49
N CYS A 496 -22.58 3.21 -10.70
CA CYS A 496 -22.79 2.41 -11.91
C CYS A 496 -22.08 1.05 -11.86
N GLY A 497 -21.05 0.91 -11.01
CA GLY A 497 -20.27 -0.31 -10.89
C GLY A 497 -20.74 -1.33 -9.86
N ARG A 498 -21.84 -1.03 -9.16
CA ARG A 498 -22.55 -1.95 -8.24
C ARG A 498 -23.77 -2.53 -8.92
#